data_AF-A0AAI9R698-F1
#
_entry.id   AF-A0AAI9R698-F1
#
_cell.length_a   1.000
_cell.length_b   1.000
_cell.length_c   1.000
_cell.angle_alpha   90.00
_cell.angle_beta   90.00
_cell.angle_gamma   90.00
#
_symmetry.space_group_name_H-M   'P 1'
#
loop_
_entity.id
_entity.type
_entity.pdbx_description
1 polymer ?
#
loop_
_entity_poly.entity_id
_entity_poly.type
_entity_poly.pdbx_seq_one_letter_code
_entity_poly.pdbx_strand_id
1 'polypeptide(L)' 'MESLPEGSEILLMLVAVSGVSTWYLSNFTQNETAVRLTAIIGVASMMALLGLVLL' A
#
# COMPACT_ATOMS: atom_id res chain seq x y z
N MET A 1 -13.14 8.47 -19.89
CA MET A 1 -12.59 8.03 -18.60
C MET A 1 -11.42 8.93 -18.32
N GLU A 2 -11.44 9.66 -17.21
CA GLU A 2 -10.30 10.49 -16.82
C GLU A 2 -9.16 9.54 -16.41
N SER A 3 -8.01 9.66 -17.06
CA SER A 3 -6.85 8.83 -16.74
C SER A 3 -6.25 9.37 -15.45
N LEU A 4 -5.96 8.49 -14.49
CA LEU A 4 -5.20 8.90 -13.32
C LEU A 4 -3.80 9.36 -13.75
N PRO A 5 -3.13 10.21 -12.94
CA PRO A 5 -1.79 10.67 -13.25
C PRO A 5 -0.82 9.49 -13.34
N GLU A 6 0.21 9.63 -14.18
CA GLU A 6 1.22 8.59 -14.39
C GLU A 6 1.87 8.19 -13.05
N GLY A 7 2.00 6.87 -12.82
CA GLY A 7 2.56 6.31 -11.57
C GLY A 7 1.54 6.01 -10.47
N SER A 8 0.30 6.49 -10.58
CA SER A 8 -0.81 6.13 -9.66
C SER A 8 -1.09 4.62 -9.64
N GLU A 9 -0.99 3.94 -10.78
CA GLU A 9 -1.17 2.50 -10.93
C GLU A 9 -0.19 1.69 -10.07
N ILE A 10 1.07 2.14 -10.01
CA ILE A 10 2.12 1.50 -9.21
C ILE A 10 1.83 1.69 -7.72
N LEU A 11 1.43 2.89 -7.32
CA LEU A 11 1.06 3.20 -5.93
C LEU A 11 -0.17 2.40 -5.50
N LEU A 12 -1.19 2.28 -6.35
CA LEU A 12 -2.36 1.44 -6.11
C LEU A 12 -1.98 -0.03 -5.95
N MET A 13 -1.09 -0.54 -6.82
CA MET A 13 -0.59 -1.91 -6.71
C MET A 13 0.17 -2.12 -5.40
N LEU A 14 1.03 -1.18 -4.99
CA LEU A 14 1.75 -1.23 -3.72
C LEU A 14 0.80 -1.23 -2.52
N VAL A 15 -0.23 -0.39 -2.53
CA VAL A 15 -1.27 -0.39 -1.50
C VAL A 15 -1.95 -1.75 -1.43
N ALA A 16 -2.38 -2.31 -2.57
CA ALA A 16 -3.05 -3.60 -2.63
C ALA A 16 -2.16 -4.76 -2.12
N VAL A 17 -0.92 -4.85 -2.63
CA VAL A 17 0.04 -5.90 -2.23
C VAL A 17 0.39 -5.76 -0.75
N SER A 18 0.58 -4.54 -0.25
CA SER A 18 0.87 -4.32 1.17
C SER A 18 -0.29 -4.76 2.06
N GLY A 19 -1.54 -4.51 1.66
CA GLY A 19 -2.72 -4.92 2.42
C GLY A 19 -2.86 -6.45 2.48
N VAL A 20 -2.72 -7.12 1.34
CA VAL A 20 -2.73 -8.60 1.28
C VAL A 20 -1.58 -9.19 2.09
N SER A 21 -0.38 -8.60 1.99
CA SER A 21 0.80 -9.05 2.73
C SER A 21 0.63 -8.85 4.24
N THR A 22 0.08 -7.71 4.67
CA THR A 22 -0.21 -7.42 6.08
C THR A 22 -1.19 -8.44 6.65
N TRP A 23 -2.28 -8.72 5.91
CA TRP A 23 -3.27 -9.72 6.30
C TRP A 23 -2.65 -11.13 6.37
N TYR A 24 -1.89 -11.53 5.35
CA TYR A 24 -1.25 -12.85 5.29
C TYR A 24 -0.28 -13.06 6.46
N LEU A 25 0.61 -12.07 6.70
CA LEU A 25 1.59 -12.14 7.78
C LEU A 25 0.92 -12.16 9.15
N SER A 26 -0.18 -11.43 9.31
CA SER A 26 -0.94 -11.39 10.56
C SER A 26 -1.68 -12.71 10.82
N ASN A 27 -2.18 -13.37 9.79
CA ASN A 27 -3.03 -14.56 9.94
C ASN A 27 -2.23 -15.88 9.95
N PHE A 28 -1.17 -15.99 9.14
CA PHE A 28 -0.44 -17.26 8.96
C PHE A 28 0.92 -17.28 9.66
N THR A 29 1.65 -16.16 9.65
CA THR A 29 3.03 -16.12 10.16
C THR A 29 3.12 -15.58 11.58
N GLN A 30 2.09 -14.86 12.06
CA GLN A 30 2.06 -14.14 13.35
C GLN A 30 3.33 -13.29 13.59
N ASN A 31 3.97 -12.83 12.51
CA ASN A 31 5.20 -12.06 12.59
C ASN A 31 4.85 -10.58 12.70
N GLU A 32 4.66 -10.11 13.93
CA GLU A 32 4.26 -8.74 14.21
C GLU A 32 5.19 -7.69 13.57
N THR A 33 6.50 -7.96 13.54
CA THR A 33 7.47 -7.04 12.93
C THR A 33 7.21 -6.88 11.44
N ALA A 34 7.02 -7.99 10.72
CA ALA A 34 6.74 -7.96 9.29
C ALA A 34 5.35 -7.35 8.98
N VAL A 35 4.34 -7.61 9.83
CA VAL A 35 3.02 -6.97 9.74
C VAL A 35 3.14 -5.45 9.86
N ARG A 36 3.89 -4.95 10.85
CA ARG A 36 4.09 -3.50 11.02
C ARG A 36 4.81 -2.87 9.83
N LEU A 37 5.84 -3.51 9.31
CA LEU A 37 6.58 -3.01 8.15
C LEU A 37 5.69 -2.93 6.90
N THR A 38 4.95 -4.00 6.60
CA THR A 38 4.04 -4.04 5.44
C THR A 38 2.90 -3.03 5.56
N ALA A 39 2.34 -2.85 6.77
CA ALA A 39 1.34 -1.83 7.03
C ALA A 39 1.88 -0.41 6.82
N ILE A 40 3.09 -0.11 7.31
CA ILE A 40 3.74 1.21 7.11
C ILE A 40 3.96 1.50 5.63
N ILE A 41 4.44 0.52 4.86
CA ILE A 41 4.63 0.65 3.41
C ILE A 41 3.30 0.97 2.71
N GLY A 42 2.22 0.30 3.11
CA GLY A 42 0.88 0.56 2.60
C GLY A 42 0.39 1.97 2.88
N VAL A 43 0.52 2.44 4.12
CA VAL A 43 0.15 3.80 4.52
C VAL A 43 0.98 4.84 3.77
N ALA A 44 2.28 4.65 3.65
CA ALA A 44 3.16 5.56 2.90
C ALA A 44 2.78 5.64 1.42
N SER A 45 2.46 4.50 0.80
CA SER A 45 2.03 4.43 -0.61
C SER A 45 0.68 5.14 -0.81
N MET A 46 -0.25 5.00 0.15
CA MET A 46 -1.53 5.69 0.10
C MET A 46 -1.39 7.20 0.28
N MET A 47 -0.52 7.66 1.19
CA MET A 47 -0.20 9.07 1.36
C MET A 47 0.45 9.67 0.11
N ALA A 48 1.38 8.95 -0.52
CA ALA A 48 2.00 9.36 -1.78
C ALA A 48 0.97 9.45 -2.92
N LEU A 49 0.03 8.51 -2.99
CA LEU A 49 -1.04 8.53 -3.97
C LEU A 49 -1.98 9.72 -3.78
N LEU A 50 -2.36 10.02 -2.54
CA LEU A 50 -3.16 11.21 -2.23
C LEU A 50 -2.41 12.48 -2.60
N GLY A 51 -1.11 12.55 -2.30
CA GLY A 51 -0.26 13.66 -2.74
C GLY A 51 -0.25 13.80 -4.27
N LEU A 52 -0.04 12.72 -5.00
CA LEU A 52 0.01 12.71 -6.46
C LEU A 52 -1.34 13.06 -7.14
N VAL A 53 -2.46 12.79 -6.48
CA VAL A 53 -3.80 13.07 -7.02
C VAL A 53 -4.32 14.45 -6.59
N LEU A 54 -3.94 14.95 -5.41
CA LEU A 54 -4.50 16.18 -4.83
C LEU A 54 -3.61 17.43 -4.96
N LEU A 55 -2.30 17.27 -5.20
CA LEU A 55 -1.36 18.37 -5.47
C LEU A 55 -1.13 18.52 -6.97
#